data_AF-X1H9W9-F1
#
_entry.id   AF-X1H9W9-F1
#
_cell.length_a   1.000
_cell.length_b   1.000
_cell.length_c   1.000
_cell.angle_alpha   90.00
_cell.angle_beta   90.00
_cell.angle_gamma   90.00
#
_symmetry.space_group_name_H-M   'P 1'
#
loop_
_entity.id
_entity.type
_entity.pdbx_description
1 polymer ?
#
loop_
_entity_poly.entity_id
_entity_poly.type
_entity_poly.pdbx_seq_one_letter_code
_entity_poly.pdbx_strand_id
1 'polypeptide(L)'
;ELTEAGSVLMPSEHPVLIVEGVTDVAAAIDIGLVAIGRPSSSGCLDKLTNLIAGRNVLVLGENDAGAGVEGMEKAFEILRPYAKHIAKILPPDGIKDLRQWVSQGITQDVFIKLIRTKGSSIHEDNILVSVAPLDLAKQWLEANYYQDDIYTLRMFHGSWYAYNGECYKEIDAATLRQQLYRFFGKKQYKKIHAKGFDILNYDPTKQKLDQIVDALLAFCPITANEIPCWLDDNHTIDDPKRILLFPNGYLNINNENLALRESTPHFFSLACYPY
;
A
#
# COMPACT_ATOMS: atom_id res chain seq x y z
N GLU A 1 -24.09 11.55 2.94
CA GLU A 1 -24.66 11.67 1.59
C GLU A 1 -24.19 12.98 0.97
N LEU A 2 -23.18 12.93 0.10
CA LEU A 2 -22.80 14.06 -0.74
C LEU A 2 -23.55 13.86 -2.06
N THR A 3 -24.58 14.68 -2.28
CA THR A 3 -25.41 14.72 -3.49
C THR A 3 -24.55 14.91 -4.74
N GLU A 4 -24.81 14.08 -5.76
CA GLU A 4 -24.28 14.10 -7.13
C GLU A 4 -24.69 15.37 -7.93
N ALA A 5 -24.49 16.56 -7.37
CA ALA A 5 -24.68 17.80 -8.10
C ALA A 5 -23.42 18.10 -8.92
N GLY A 6 -23.38 17.63 -10.17
CA GLY A 6 -22.40 18.06 -11.18
C GLY A 6 -21.62 16.98 -11.92
N SER A 7 -21.96 15.69 -11.77
CA SER A 7 -21.30 14.65 -12.57
C SER A 7 -21.88 14.59 -13.99
N VAL A 8 -21.02 14.69 -15.00
CA VAL A 8 -21.36 14.50 -16.42
C VAL A 8 -21.51 13.00 -16.76
N LEU A 9 -21.11 12.11 -15.86
CA LEU A 9 -21.21 10.66 -16.02
C LEU A 9 -22.51 10.16 -15.42
N MET A 10 -23.13 9.18 -16.09
CA MET A 10 -24.30 8.50 -15.53
C MET A 10 -23.91 7.72 -14.27
N PRO A 11 -24.79 7.67 -13.25
CA PRO A 11 -24.61 6.79 -12.11
C PRO A 11 -24.52 5.32 -12.57
N SER A 12 -23.64 4.54 -11.94
CA SER A 12 -23.46 3.12 -12.26
C SER A 12 -22.93 2.35 -11.06
N GLU A 13 -23.44 1.15 -10.86
CA GLU A 13 -22.94 0.16 -9.88
C GLU A 13 -21.64 -0.53 -10.36
N HIS A 14 -21.22 -0.26 -11.60
CA HIS A 14 -20.04 -0.85 -12.23
C HIS A 14 -18.88 0.14 -12.34
N PRO A 15 -17.62 -0.34 -12.40
CA PRO A 15 -16.46 0.52 -12.60
C PRO A 15 -16.59 1.35 -13.89
N VAL A 16 -16.14 2.60 -13.83
CA VAL A 16 -16.03 3.46 -15.02
C VAL A 16 -14.89 2.93 -15.89
N LEU A 17 -15.20 2.65 -17.15
CA LEU A 17 -14.27 2.09 -18.10
C LEU A 17 -13.46 3.20 -18.80
N ILE A 18 -12.15 3.04 -18.89
CA ILE A 18 -11.26 3.97 -19.58
C ILE A 18 -10.70 3.27 -20.81
N VAL A 19 -11.04 3.77 -22.00
CA VAL A 19 -10.71 3.18 -23.31
C VAL A 19 -9.98 4.20 -24.20
N GLU A 20 -9.22 3.76 -25.20
CA GLU A 20 -8.52 4.65 -26.15
C GLU A 20 -9.45 5.23 -27.21
N GLY A 21 -10.22 4.39 -27.90
CA GLY A 21 -11.06 4.83 -29.01
C GLY A 21 -12.41 5.39 -28.59
N VAL A 22 -12.89 6.40 -29.33
CA VAL A 22 -14.31 6.82 -29.29
C VAL A 22 -15.26 5.69 -29.69
N THR A 23 -14.80 4.78 -30.53
CA THR A 23 -15.56 3.58 -30.95
C THR A 23 -15.68 2.56 -29.83
N ASP A 24 -14.70 2.47 -28.94
CA ASP A 24 -14.76 1.61 -27.75
C ASP A 24 -15.69 2.19 -26.70
N VAL A 25 -15.78 3.52 -26.59
CA VAL A 25 -16.79 4.17 -25.74
C VAL A 25 -18.19 3.79 -26.20
N ALA A 26 -18.46 3.87 -27.51
CA ALA A 26 -19.75 3.46 -28.06
C ALA A 26 -20.03 1.98 -27.77
N ALA A 27 -19.06 1.10 -28.00
CA ALA A 27 -19.20 -0.33 -27.70
C ALA A 27 -19.47 -0.62 -26.21
N ALA A 28 -18.83 0.13 -25.30
CA ALA A 28 -19.10 0.02 -23.87
C ALA A 28 -20.54 0.44 -23.52
N ILE A 29 -21.03 1.52 -24.12
CA ILE A 29 -22.41 2.00 -23.95
C ILE A 29 -23.40 0.94 -24.47
N ASP A 30 -23.12 0.30 -25.61
CA ASP A 30 -23.97 -0.75 -26.20
C ASP A 30 -24.16 -1.95 -25.25
N ILE A 31 -23.17 -2.24 -24.41
CA ILE A 31 -23.25 -3.27 -23.36
C ILE A 31 -23.59 -2.70 -21.97
N GLY A 32 -24.10 -1.47 -21.90
CA GLY A 32 -24.59 -0.86 -20.65
C GLY A 32 -23.51 -0.39 -19.68
N LEU A 33 -22.26 -0.23 -20.12
CA LEU A 33 -21.17 0.28 -19.28
C LEU A 33 -20.98 1.79 -19.47
N VAL A 34 -20.56 2.45 -18.39
CA VAL A 34 -20.12 3.85 -18.44
C VAL A 34 -18.65 3.89 -18.83
N ALA A 35 -18.32 4.56 -19.93
CA ALA A 35 -16.96 4.64 -20.43
C ALA A 35 -16.52 6.07 -20.75
N ILE A 36 -15.21 6.30 -20.64
CA ILE A 36 -14.54 7.54 -21.03
C ILE A 36 -13.45 7.20 -22.04
N GLY A 37 -13.52 7.83 -23.20
CA GLY A 37 -12.51 7.71 -24.26
C GLY A 37 -11.37 8.70 -24.05
N ARG A 38 -10.12 8.24 -24.21
CA ARG A 38 -8.93 9.10 -24.15
C ARG A 38 -8.42 9.39 -25.57
N PRO A 39 -8.41 10.66 -26.04
CA PRO A 39 -8.04 10.98 -27.42
C PRO A 39 -6.56 10.72 -27.76
N SER A 40 -5.69 10.53 -26.76
CA SER A 40 -4.31 10.08 -26.93
C SER A 40 -3.74 9.57 -25.59
N SER A 41 -2.60 8.86 -25.63
CA SER A 41 -1.90 8.34 -24.44
C SER A 41 -1.38 9.41 -23.46
N SER A 42 -1.37 10.68 -23.86
CA SER A 42 -0.89 11.83 -23.07
C SER A 42 -1.88 13.00 -22.97
N GLY A 43 -3.05 12.92 -23.62
CA GLY A 43 -4.00 14.02 -23.72
C GLY A 43 -5.04 14.05 -22.59
N CYS A 44 -5.35 15.25 -22.10
CA CYS A 44 -6.53 15.55 -21.26
C CYS A 44 -6.60 14.90 -19.86
N LEU A 45 -5.46 14.47 -19.31
CA LEU A 45 -5.39 13.72 -18.05
C LEU A 45 -5.92 14.52 -16.84
N ASP A 46 -5.64 15.83 -16.77
CA ASP A 46 -6.11 16.69 -15.65
C ASP A 46 -7.64 16.81 -15.55
N LYS A 47 -8.35 16.67 -16.68
CA LYS A 47 -9.82 16.65 -16.67
C LYS A 47 -10.36 15.26 -16.35
N LEU A 48 -9.62 14.22 -16.73
CA LEU A 48 -9.99 12.84 -16.47
C LEU A 48 -9.92 12.51 -14.98
N THR A 49 -8.89 13.00 -14.27
CA THR A 49 -8.70 12.79 -12.82
C THR A 49 -9.89 13.29 -12.01
N ASN A 50 -10.45 14.45 -12.35
CA ASN A 50 -11.65 14.99 -11.69
C ASN A 50 -12.91 14.13 -11.93
N LEU A 51 -13.03 13.53 -13.11
CA LEU A 51 -14.17 12.68 -13.45
C LEU A 51 -14.12 11.33 -12.72
N ILE A 52 -12.92 10.82 -12.46
CA ILE A 52 -12.71 9.51 -11.84
C ILE A 52 -12.50 9.56 -10.32
N ALA A 53 -12.34 10.76 -9.74
CA ALA A 53 -12.05 10.96 -8.33
C ALA A 53 -13.05 10.21 -7.44
N GLY A 54 -12.56 9.31 -6.58
CA GLY A 54 -13.39 8.53 -5.65
C GLY A 54 -14.25 7.42 -6.28
N ARG A 55 -14.06 7.10 -7.57
CA ARG A 55 -14.80 6.05 -8.28
C ARG A 55 -13.99 4.77 -8.45
N ASN A 56 -14.67 3.67 -8.72
CA ASN A 56 -14.04 2.44 -9.19
C ASN A 56 -13.75 2.60 -10.69
N VAL A 57 -12.53 2.31 -11.10
CA VAL A 57 -12.04 2.54 -12.47
C VAL A 57 -11.47 1.25 -13.05
N LEU A 58 -11.74 1.00 -14.32
CA LEU A 58 -11.08 -0.06 -15.07
C LEU A 58 -10.44 0.52 -16.33
N VAL A 59 -9.14 0.32 -16.49
CA VAL A 59 -8.42 0.71 -17.71
C VAL A 59 -8.36 -0.49 -18.65
N LEU A 60 -8.97 -0.36 -19.83
CA LEU A 60 -8.91 -1.37 -20.87
C LEU A 60 -7.87 -0.96 -21.91
N GLY A 61 -6.93 -1.84 -22.18
CA GLY A 61 -5.94 -1.67 -23.24
C GLY A 61 -6.40 -2.25 -24.58
N GLU A 62 -5.64 -1.96 -25.63
CA GLU A 62 -5.72 -2.66 -26.91
C GLU A 62 -4.66 -3.77 -26.97
N ASN A 63 -5.00 -4.90 -27.58
CA ASN A 63 -4.09 -6.02 -27.81
C ASN A 63 -3.45 -5.89 -29.21
N ASP A 64 -2.59 -4.90 -29.37
CA ASP A 64 -2.02 -4.46 -30.65
C ASP A 64 -0.49 -4.53 -30.68
N ALA A 65 0.10 -5.71 -30.48
CA ALA A 65 1.53 -5.95 -30.66
C ALA A 65 2.51 -4.97 -29.92
N GLY A 66 2.04 -4.22 -28.92
CA GLY A 66 2.85 -3.49 -27.94
C GLY A 66 2.34 -2.09 -27.54
N ALA A 67 1.82 -1.29 -28.47
CA ALA A 67 1.57 0.14 -28.23
C ALA A 67 0.39 0.42 -27.28
N GLY A 68 -0.71 -0.33 -27.43
CA GLY A 68 -1.91 -0.28 -26.60
C GLY A 68 -1.72 -0.90 -25.22
N VAL A 69 -0.78 -1.84 -25.06
CA VAL A 69 -0.35 -2.30 -23.73
C VAL A 69 0.38 -1.17 -23.00
N GLU A 70 1.34 -0.51 -23.66
CA GLU A 70 2.07 0.62 -23.09
C GLU A 70 1.14 1.80 -22.76
N GLY A 71 0.16 2.08 -23.63
CA GLY A 71 -0.87 3.11 -23.42
C GLY A 71 -1.77 2.82 -22.21
N MET A 72 -2.22 1.56 -22.06
CA MET A 72 -2.98 1.09 -20.90
C MET A 72 -2.18 1.23 -19.60
N GLU A 73 -0.91 0.82 -19.60
CA GLU A 73 -0.05 0.93 -18.42
C GLU A 73 0.11 2.39 -17.98
N LYS A 74 0.38 3.30 -18.92
CA LYS A 74 0.46 4.73 -18.63
C LYS A 74 -0.84 5.27 -18.03
N ALA A 75 -1.98 4.95 -18.64
CA ALA A 75 -3.28 5.41 -18.16
C ALA A 75 -3.61 4.86 -16.77
N PHE A 76 -3.36 3.58 -16.52
CA PHE A 76 -3.54 2.96 -15.21
C PHE A 76 -2.72 3.68 -14.14
N GLU A 77 -1.44 3.93 -14.40
CA GLU A 77 -0.55 4.54 -13.43
C GLU A 77 -0.84 6.03 -13.17
N ILE A 78 -1.38 6.76 -14.15
CA ILE A 78 -1.81 8.16 -13.98
C ILE A 78 -3.11 8.25 -13.16
N LEU A 79 -4.04 7.32 -13.38
CA LEU A 79 -5.38 7.39 -12.80
C LEU A 79 -5.46 6.77 -11.39
N ARG A 80 -4.54 5.86 -11.06
CA ARG A 80 -4.47 5.16 -9.77
C ARG A 80 -4.58 6.07 -8.53
N PRO A 81 -3.92 7.25 -8.45
CA PRO A 81 -3.98 8.10 -7.25
C PRO A 81 -5.36 8.73 -7.01
N TYR A 82 -6.20 8.81 -8.03
CA TYR A 82 -7.47 9.53 -7.98
C TYR A 82 -8.66 8.57 -7.84
N ALA A 83 -8.53 7.35 -8.34
CA ALA A 83 -9.55 6.32 -8.23
C ALA A 83 -9.66 5.77 -6.80
N LYS A 84 -10.87 5.42 -6.36
CA LYS A 84 -11.09 4.67 -5.11
C LYS A 84 -10.52 3.25 -5.21
N HIS A 85 -10.77 2.60 -6.34
CA HIS A 85 -10.18 1.32 -6.72
C HIS A 85 -9.90 1.36 -8.22
N ILE A 86 -8.76 0.84 -8.66
CA ILE A 86 -8.41 0.78 -10.08
C ILE A 86 -7.92 -0.62 -10.47
N ALA A 87 -8.35 -1.10 -11.63
CA ALA A 87 -7.84 -2.30 -12.26
C ALA A 87 -7.48 -2.02 -13.72
N LYS A 88 -6.71 -2.92 -14.33
CA LYS A 88 -6.42 -2.91 -15.77
C LYS A 88 -6.68 -4.29 -16.36
N ILE A 89 -7.08 -4.33 -17.63
CA ILE A 89 -7.31 -5.58 -18.34
C ILE A 89 -7.02 -5.41 -19.83
N LEU A 90 -6.55 -6.49 -20.45
CA LEU A 90 -6.44 -6.63 -21.89
C LEU A 90 -7.57 -7.53 -22.40
N PRO A 91 -8.09 -7.28 -23.61
CA PRO A 91 -8.93 -8.24 -24.30
C PRO A 91 -8.24 -9.61 -24.41
N PRO A 92 -9.00 -10.72 -24.45
CA PRO A 92 -8.46 -12.06 -24.70
C PRO A 92 -7.62 -12.15 -25.98
N ASP A 93 -6.76 -13.17 -26.05
CA ASP A 93 -5.97 -13.45 -27.25
C ASP A 93 -6.87 -13.58 -28.49
N GLY A 94 -6.48 -12.90 -29.58
CA GLY A 94 -7.26 -12.84 -30.82
C GLY A 94 -8.32 -11.75 -30.87
N ILE A 95 -8.50 -10.97 -29.79
CA ILE A 95 -9.38 -9.79 -29.75
C ILE A 95 -8.51 -8.55 -29.61
N LYS A 96 -8.65 -7.60 -30.53
CA LYS A 96 -7.84 -6.37 -30.58
C LYS A 96 -8.31 -5.33 -29.57
N ASP A 97 -9.58 -4.94 -29.65
CA ASP A 97 -10.15 -3.80 -28.94
C ASP A 97 -11.53 -4.15 -28.34
N LEU A 98 -12.12 -3.24 -27.57
CA LEU A 98 -13.42 -3.50 -26.93
C LEU A 98 -14.52 -3.65 -27.98
N ARG A 99 -14.49 -2.81 -29.01
CA ARG A 99 -15.45 -2.87 -30.11
C ARG A 99 -15.44 -4.26 -30.76
N GLN A 100 -14.28 -4.83 -31.04
CA GLN A 100 -14.16 -6.18 -31.57
C GLN A 100 -14.73 -7.19 -30.58
N TRP A 101 -14.44 -7.02 -29.28
CA TRP A 101 -14.96 -7.91 -28.25
C TRP A 101 -16.50 -7.93 -28.21
N VAL A 102 -17.13 -6.74 -28.26
CA VAL A 102 -18.58 -6.55 -28.31
C VAL A 102 -19.17 -7.14 -29.59
N SER A 103 -18.50 -6.95 -30.74
CA SER A 103 -18.95 -7.54 -32.00
C SER A 103 -18.93 -9.08 -32.00
N GLN A 104 -18.10 -9.70 -31.16
CA GLN A 104 -18.08 -11.15 -30.94
C GLN A 104 -19.10 -11.64 -29.90
N GLY A 105 -19.94 -10.75 -29.37
CA GLY A 105 -21.08 -11.10 -28.52
C GLY A 105 -20.81 -11.11 -27.02
N ILE A 106 -19.77 -10.42 -26.52
CA ILE A 106 -19.63 -10.25 -25.07
C ILE A 106 -20.78 -9.40 -24.50
N THR A 107 -21.31 -9.83 -23.35
CA THR A 107 -22.34 -9.09 -22.60
C THR A 107 -21.73 -8.44 -21.35
N GLN A 108 -22.47 -7.49 -20.76
CA GLN A 108 -22.10 -6.82 -19.51
C GLN A 108 -21.75 -7.82 -18.41
N ASP A 109 -22.60 -8.83 -18.17
CA ASP A 109 -22.42 -9.81 -17.11
C ASP A 109 -21.14 -10.62 -17.25
N VAL A 110 -20.84 -11.05 -18.49
CA VAL A 110 -19.62 -11.81 -18.81
C VAL A 110 -18.39 -10.93 -18.60
N PHE A 111 -18.44 -9.67 -19.05
CA PHE A 111 -17.36 -8.71 -18.88
C PHE A 111 -17.07 -8.43 -17.40
N ILE A 112 -18.10 -8.14 -16.60
CA ILE A 112 -17.98 -7.92 -15.15
C ILE A 112 -17.44 -9.16 -14.42
N LYS A 113 -17.91 -10.36 -14.80
CA LYS A 113 -17.39 -11.61 -14.23
C LYS A 113 -15.90 -11.78 -14.54
N LEU A 114 -15.47 -11.50 -15.76
CA LEU A 114 -14.05 -11.55 -16.15
C LEU A 114 -13.20 -10.56 -15.35
N ILE A 115 -13.68 -9.35 -15.10
CA ILE A 115 -12.98 -8.37 -14.26
C ILE A 115 -12.83 -8.88 -12.83
N ARG A 116 -13.87 -9.50 -12.24
CA ARG A 116 -13.77 -10.05 -10.88
C ARG A 116 -12.78 -11.22 -10.81
N THR A 117 -12.74 -12.06 -11.84
CA THR A 117 -11.87 -13.25 -11.88
C THR A 117 -10.43 -12.94 -12.28
N LYS A 118 -10.20 -12.02 -13.24
CA LYS A 118 -8.86 -11.67 -13.76
C LYS A 118 -8.31 -10.35 -13.22
N GLY A 119 -9.17 -9.44 -12.77
CA GLY A 119 -8.80 -8.15 -12.18
C GLY A 119 -8.55 -8.20 -10.67
N SER A 120 -8.73 -9.37 -10.05
CA SER A 120 -8.27 -9.61 -8.69
C SER A 120 -6.76 -9.85 -8.72
N SER A 121 -6.00 -8.98 -8.05
CA SER A 121 -4.57 -9.07 -7.71
C SER A 121 -3.53 -8.93 -8.83
N ILE A 122 -3.23 -7.68 -9.23
CA ILE A 122 -1.85 -7.25 -9.53
C ILE A 122 -1.61 -5.85 -8.93
N HIS A 123 -1.68 -5.76 -7.59
CA HIS A 123 -0.82 -4.83 -6.87
C HIS A 123 0.31 -5.68 -6.30
N GLU A 124 1.32 -5.95 -7.11
CA GLU A 124 2.61 -6.19 -6.46
C GLU A 124 3.03 -4.84 -5.86
N ASP A 125 3.23 -4.81 -4.54
CA ASP A 125 3.74 -3.69 -3.73
C ASP A 125 5.14 -3.24 -4.14
N ASN A 126 5.53 -3.38 -5.40
CA ASN A 126 6.86 -3.13 -5.92
C ASN A 126 7.07 -1.65 -6.28
N ILE A 127 6.02 -0.82 -6.36
CA ILE A 127 6.17 0.61 -6.66
C ILE A 127 6.01 1.45 -5.38
N LEU A 128 7.07 2.16 -5.01
CA LEU A 128 7.12 3.16 -3.95
C LEU A 128 6.34 4.40 -4.39
N VAL A 129 5.42 4.85 -3.52
CA VAL A 129 4.61 6.05 -3.73
C VAL A 129 5.45 7.32 -3.56
N SER A 130 6.43 7.28 -2.65
CA SER A 130 7.37 8.34 -2.36
C SER A 130 8.76 7.75 -2.16
N VAL A 131 9.79 8.54 -2.46
CA VAL A 131 11.19 8.22 -2.15
C VAL A 131 11.77 9.10 -1.05
N ALA A 132 10.92 9.88 -0.37
CA ALA A 132 11.35 10.67 0.77
C ALA A 132 11.73 9.73 1.93
N PRO A 133 12.86 9.97 2.64
CA PRO A 133 13.33 9.06 3.68
C PRO A 133 12.29 8.77 4.78
N LEU A 134 11.49 9.76 5.16
CA LEU A 134 10.44 9.62 6.17
C LEU A 134 9.31 8.69 5.72
N ASP A 135 8.86 8.82 4.47
CA ASP A 135 7.81 7.95 3.91
C ASP A 135 8.30 6.51 3.75
N LEU A 136 9.55 6.33 3.31
CA LEU A 136 10.18 5.02 3.20
C LEU A 136 10.35 4.36 4.58
N ALA A 137 10.80 5.12 5.58
CA ALA A 137 10.91 4.65 6.96
C ALA A 137 9.56 4.17 7.50
N LYS A 138 8.50 4.98 7.32
CA LYS A 138 7.13 4.62 7.71
C LYS A 138 6.65 3.35 7.01
N GLN A 139 6.75 3.30 5.68
CA GLN A 139 6.31 2.14 4.90
C GLN A 139 7.03 0.85 5.31
N TRP A 140 8.33 0.94 5.60
CA TRP A 140 9.09 -0.22 6.04
C TRP A 140 8.72 -0.66 7.46
N LEU A 141 8.48 0.28 8.37
CA LEU A 141 7.99 -0.01 9.73
C LEU A 141 6.61 -0.67 9.70
N GLU A 142 5.66 -0.12 8.95
CA GLU A 142 4.31 -0.69 8.82
C GLU A 142 4.34 -2.13 8.28
N ALA A 143 5.30 -2.44 7.39
CA ALA A 143 5.41 -3.75 6.78
C ALA A 143 6.17 -4.80 7.62
N ASN A 144 7.07 -4.38 8.52
CA ASN A 144 8.00 -5.31 9.21
C ASN A 144 7.98 -5.18 10.74
N TYR A 145 7.58 -4.03 11.28
CA TYR A 145 7.68 -3.68 12.68
C TYR A 145 6.43 -2.93 13.15
N TYR A 146 5.26 -3.50 12.91
CA TYR A 146 3.98 -2.95 13.35
C TYR A 146 3.07 -4.08 13.84
N GLN A 147 2.60 -3.96 15.07
CA GLN A 147 1.72 -4.92 15.72
C GLN A 147 0.89 -4.18 16.77
N ASP A 148 -0.38 -4.55 16.94
CA ASP A 148 -1.27 -3.99 17.97
C ASP A 148 -1.28 -2.46 17.97
N ASP A 149 -1.41 -1.87 16.78
CA ASP A 149 -1.46 -0.42 16.54
C ASP A 149 -0.18 0.37 16.93
N ILE A 150 0.92 -0.31 17.26
CA ILE A 150 2.18 0.30 17.67
C ILE A 150 3.36 -0.22 16.84
N TYR A 151 4.35 0.63 16.58
CA TYR A 151 5.61 0.14 16.00
C TYR A 151 6.34 -0.78 16.98
N THR A 152 6.98 -1.84 16.49
CA THR A 152 7.68 -2.81 17.34
C THR A 152 9.20 -2.71 17.28
N LEU A 153 9.72 -1.69 16.59
CA LEU A 153 11.13 -1.27 16.63
C LEU A 153 11.28 -0.04 17.53
N ARG A 154 12.30 -0.01 18.38
CA ARG A 154 12.58 1.11 19.29
C ARG A 154 14.05 1.49 19.32
N MET A 155 14.31 2.80 19.47
CA MET A 155 15.63 3.33 19.77
C MET A 155 15.70 3.65 21.26
N PHE A 156 16.65 3.03 21.97
CA PHE A 156 16.88 3.28 23.39
C PHE A 156 18.38 3.35 23.69
N HIS A 157 18.82 4.45 24.31
CA HIS A 157 20.23 4.72 24.64
C HIS A 157 21.23 4.44 23.50
N GLY A 158 20.84 4.71 22.24
CA GLY A 158 21.72 4.57 21.07
C GLY A 158 21.75 3.17 20.44
N SER A 159 21.00 2.21 20.98
CA SER A 159 20.81 0.88 20.38
C SER A 159 19.37 0.69 19.88
N TRP A 160 19.23 -0.10 18.83
CA TRP A 160 17.93 -0.50 18.29
C TRP A 160 17.45 -1.79 18.96
N TYR A 161 16.16 -1.87 19.21
CA TYR A 161 15.51 -3.02 19.84
C TYR A 161 14.24 -3.39 19.09
N ALA A 162 14.07 -4.68 18.80
CA ALA A 162 12.90 -5.23 18.13
C ALA A 162 12.13 -6.16 19.07
N TYR A 163 10.81 -6.06 19.09
CA TYR A 163 9.95 -7.00 19.79
C TYR A 163 9.94 -8.36 19.07
N ASN A 164 10.14 -9.44 19.81
CA ASN A 164 10.19 -10.80 19.26
C ASN A 164 8.92 -11.65 19.54
N GLY A 165 7.86 -11.04 20.05
CA GLY A 165 6.65 -11.72 20.54
C GLY A 165 6.61 -11.92 22.06
N GLU A 166 7.75 -11.81 22.73
CA GLU A 166 7.86 -11.97 24.19
C GLU A 166 8.41 -10.71 24.83
N CYS A 167 9.55 -10.22 24.33
CA CYS A 167 10.26 -9.05 24.84
C CYS A 167 11.05 -8.36 23.73
N TYR A 168 11.67 -7.24 24.05
CA TYR A 168 12.53 -6.52 23.12
C TYR A 168 13.95 -7.10 23.15
N LYS A 169 14.51 -7.37 21.97
CA LYS A 169 15.90 -7.81 21.79
C LYS A 169 16.67 -6.79 20.96
N GLU A 170 17.92 -6.58 21.34
CA GLU A 170 18.81 -5.69 20.59
C GLU A 170 18.99 -6.24 19.16
N ILE A 171 18.85 -5.35 18.18
CA ILE A 171 19.15 -5.61 16.78
C ILE A 171 20.30 -4.72 16.37
N ASP A 172 21.38 -5.32 15.87
CA ASP A 172 22.53 -4.54 15.45
C ASP A 172 22.25 -3.77 14.15
N ALA A 173 23.00 -2.68 13.94
CA ALA A 173 22.80 -1.81 12.80
C ALA A 173 23.07 -2.49 11.44
N ALA A 174 23.90 -3.54 11.38
CA ALA A 174 24.18 -4.26 10.14
C ALA A 174 22.98 -5.14 9.75
N THR A 175 22.37 -5.83 10.72
CA THR A 175 21.13 -6.59 10.53
C THR A 175 19.99 -5.67 10.09
N LEU A 176 19.84 -4.51 10.73
CA LEU A 176 18.84 -3.50 10.33
C LEU A 176 19.03 -3.04 8.87
N ARG A 177 20.27 -2.73 8.49
CA ARG A 177 20.62 -2.35 7.10
C ARG A 177 20.32 -3.49 6.12
N GLN A 178 20.67 -4.73 6.46
CA GLN A 178 20.42 -5.89 5.61
C GLN A 178 18.91 -6.05 5.31
N GLN A 179 18.06 -5.86 6.31
CA GLN A 179 16.60 -5.91 6.14
C GLN A 179 16.11 -4.79 5.21
N LEU A 180 16.61 -3.57 5.38
CA LEU A 180 16.30 -2.44 4.49
C LEU A 180 16.74 -2.71 3.04
N TYR A 181 17.96 -3.22 2.84
CA TYR A 181 18.45 -3.64 1.52
C TYR A 181 17.52 -4.65 0.87
N ARG A 182 17.14 -5.69 1.62
CA ARG A 182 16.26 -6.76 1.12
C ARG A 182 14.87 -6.23 0.76
N PHE A 183 14.33 -5.32 1.57
CA PHE A 183 12.99 -4.77 1.37
C PHE A 183 12.94 -3.83 0.16
N PHE A 184 13.90 -2.90 0.06
CA PHE A 184 13.89 -1.86 -0.98
C PHE A 184 14.58 -2.26 -2.28
N GLY A 185 15.48 -3.26 -2.27
CA GLY A 185 16.26 -3.64 -3.45
C GLY A 185 15.46 -4.22 -4.62
N LYS A 186 14.19 -4.59 -4.40
CA LYS A 186 13.27 -5.04 -5.46
C LYS A 186 12.21 -3.99 -5.81
N LYS A 187 12.27 -2.81 -5.18
CA LYS A 187 11.26 -1.78 -5.35
C LYS A 187 11.63 -0.86 -6.51
N GLN A 188 10.62 -0.22 -7.06
CA GLN A 188 10.67 0.77 -8.12
C GLN A 188 10.00 2.04 -7.60
N TYR A 189 10.25 3.18 -8.24
CA TYR A 189 9.57 4.42 -7.90
C TYR A 189 9.28 5.21 -9.17
N LYS A 190 8.25 6.06 -9.10
CA LYS A 190 7.88 6.95 -10.20
C LYS A 190 8.67 8.24 -10.10
N LYS A 191 9.40 8.59 -11.16
CA LYS A 191 10.05 9.90 -11.31
C LYS A 191 9.24 10.77 -12.26
N ILE A 192 8.55 11.76 -11.71
CA ILE A 192 7.68 12.67 -12.46
C ILE A 192 8.52 13.76 -13.15
N HIS A 193 8.18 14.09 -14.39
CA HIS A 193 8.76 15.18 -15.17
C HIS A 193 7.68 15.89 -16.02
N ALA A 194 8.01 17.02 -16.66
CA ALA A 194 7.04 17.90 -17.31
C ALA A 194 6.19 17.27 -18.45
N LYS A 195 6.56 16.08 -18.95
CA LYS A 195 5.88 15.36 -20.04
C LYS A 195 5.39 13.96 -19.65
N GLY A 196 5.45 13.58 -18.38
CA GLY A 196 5.08 12.24 -17.92
C GLY A 196 5.87 11.78 -16.70
N PHE A 197 6.10 10.46 -16.60
CA PHE A 197 6.91 9.88 -15.55
C PHE A 197 7.69 8.67 -16.09
N ASP A 198 8.84 8.40 -15.46
CA ASP A 198 9.60 7.17 -15.67
C ASP A 198 9.43 6.26 -14.45
N ILE A 199 9.31 4.95 -14.68
CA ILE A 199 9.43 3.95 -13.61
C ILE A 199 10.89 3.55 -13.54
N LEU A 200 11.52 3.84 -12.40
CA LEU A 200 12.92 3.54 -12.17
C LEU A 200 13.06 2.55 -11.03
N ASN A 201 14.02 1.64 -11.14
CA ASN A 201 14.40 0.80 -10.01
C ASN A 201 14.92 1.68 -8.87
N TYR A 202 14.46 1.40 -7.67
CA TYR A 202 15.02 2.02 -6.47
C TYR A 202 16.36 1.36 -6.17
N ASP A 203 17.44 2.11 -6.34
CA ASP A 203 18.79 1.68 -5.97
C ASP A 203 19.09 2.09 -4.52
N PRO A 204 19.07 1.16 -3.53
CA PRO A 204 19.30 1.45 -2.12
C PRO A 204 20.79 1.63 -1.83
N THR A 205 21.37 2.78 -2.19
CA THR A 205 22.75 3.08 -1.83
C THR A 205 22.93 3.23 -0.31
N LYS A 206 24.18 3.07 0.18
CA LYS A 206 24.50 3.27 1.61
C LYS A 206 23.95 4.60 2.14
N GLN A 207 24.15 5.68 1.39
CA GLN A 207 23.68 7.02 1.75
C GLN A 207 22.16 7.10 1.91
N LYS A 208 21.39 6.48 1.00
CA LYS A 208 19.92 6.48 1.09
C LYS A 208 19.44 5.67 2.30
N LEU A 209 20.08 4.54 2.58
CA LEU A 209 19.74 3.75 3.76
C LEU A 209 20.09 4.48 5.05
N ASP A 210 21.21 5.22 5.09
CA ASP A 210 21.56 6.07 6.24
C ASP A 210 20.46 7.09 6.52
N GLN A 211 19.93 7.74 5.48
CA GLN A 211 18.80 8.68 5.59
C GLN A 211 17.52 8.00 6.08
N ILE A 212 17.24 6.77 5.64
CA ILE A 212 16.06 6.02 6.12
C ILE A 212 16.23 5.64 7.59
N VAL A 213 17.41 5.13 7.99
CA VAL A 213 17.70 4.78 9.39
C VAL A 213 17.58 5.98 10.32
N ASP A 214 18.06 7.14 9.89
CA ASP A 214 17.89 8.40 10.61
C ASP A 214 16.39 8.77 10.72
N ALA A 215 15.63 8.64 9.63
CA ALA A 215 14.20 8.91 9.62
C ALA A 215 13.37 7.95 10.50
N LEU A 216 13.85 6.73 10.79
CA LEU A 216 13.19 5.82 11.75
C LEU A 216 13.09 6.43 13.14
N LEU A 217 14.01 7.33 13.53
CA LEU A 217 14.00 7.99 14.85
C LEU A 217 12.72 8.81 15.08
N ALA A 218 12.08 9.31 14.02
CA ALA A 218 10.82 10.04 14.11
C ALA A 218 9.64 9.18 14.61
N PHE A 219 9.74 7.86 14.47
CA PHE A 219 8.64 6.92 14.76
C PHE A 219 8.92 5.99 15.94
N CYS A 220 10.19 5.80 16.28
CA CYS A 220 10.62 4.79 17.24
C CYS A 220 11.19 5.33 18.58
N PRO A 221 10.82 6.53 19.10
CA PRO A 221 11.41 7.02 20.34
C PRO A 221 10.87 6.26 21.56
N ILE A 222 11.70 6.15 22.60
CA ILE A 222 11.25 5.85 23.96
C ILE A 222 11.43 7.13 24.79
N THR A 223 10.36 7.62 25.38
CA THR A 223 10.36 8.83 26.21
C THR A 223 10.69 8.55 27.68
N ALA A 224 10.57 7.29 28.11
CA ALA A 224 10.92 6.85 29.46
C ALA A 224 12.44 6.76 29.67
N ASN A 225 12.91 7.21 30.83
CA ASN A 225 14.33 7.15 31.22
C ASN A 225 14.73 5.81 31.86
N GLU A 226 13.76 5.06 32.37
CA GLU A 226 13.96 3.76 33.03
C GLU A 226 13.15 2.68 32.32
N ILE A 227 13.66 1.45 32.38
CA ILE A 227 13.00 0.25 31.88
C ILE A 227 12.89 -0.79 33.00
N PRO A 228 11.89 -1.68 32.99
CA PRO A 228 10.84 -1.77 31.97
C PRO A 228 9.82 -0.63 32.04
N CYS A 229 9.14 -0.33 30.94
CA CYS A 229 8.15 0.74 30.86
C CYS A 229 7.02 0.43 29.87
N TRP A 230 5.88 1.09 30.06
CA TRP A 230 4.80 1.10 29.08
C TRP A 230 5.08 2.16 28.01
N LEU A 231 4.78 1.83 26.75
CA LEU A 231 4.96 2.69 25.58
C LEU A 231 3.69 3.50 25.26
N ASP A 232 2.58 3.22 25.94
CA ASP A 232 1.32 3.94 25.82
C ASP A 232 0.88 4.52 27.18
N ASP A 233 -0.07 5.46 27.11
CA ASP A 233 -0.68 6.09 28.29
C ASP A 233 -1.85 5.25 28.86
N ASN A 234 -2.25 4.18 28.16
CA ASN A 234 -3.42 3.37 28.52
C ASN A 234 -3.13 2.39 29.65
N HIS A 235 -1.88 1.98 29.83
CA HIS A 235 -1.45 1.04 30.87
C HIS A 235 -0.95 1.71 32.16
N THR A 236 -1.31 2.97 32.40
CA THR A 236 -0.92 3.78 33.57
C THR A 236 -1.29 3.18 34.94
N ILE A 237 -2.14 2.13 34.96
CA ILE A 237 -2.60 1.46 36.18
C ILE A 237 -1.59 0.41 36.70
N ASP A 238 -0.80 -0.20 35.82
CA ASP A 238 0.13 -1.27 36.20
C ASP A 238 1.56 -0.74 36.35
N ASP A 239 2.10 -0.72 37.58
CA ASP A 239 3.51 -0.37 37.86
C ASP A 239 4.45 -1.28 37.05
N PRO A 240 5.24 -0.74 36.09
CA PRO A 240 6.14 -1.54 35.27
C PRO A 240 7.12 -2.41 36.06
N LYS A 241 7.53 -1.97 37.26
CA LYS A 241 8.48 -2.70 38.13
C LYS A 241 7.87 -3.95 38.77
N ARG A 242 6.57 -4.17 38.57
CA ARG A 242 5.78 -5.27 39.15
C ARG A 242 5.31 -6.27 38.09
N ILE A 243 5.79 -6.11 36.86
CA ILE A 243 5.45 -7.00 35.74
C ILE A 243 6.59 -7.98 35.50
N LEU A 244 6.25 -9.26 35.43
CA LEU A 244 7.15 -10.35 35.03
C LEU A 244 6.71 -10.85 33.66
N LEU A 245 7.65 -10.90 32.71
CA LEU A 245 7.42 -11.44 31.35
C LEU A 245 7.83 -12.91 31.28
N PHE A 246 7.02 -13.70 30.57
CA PHE A 246 7.21 -15.10 30.25
C PHE A 246 6.89 -15.35 28.76
N PRO A 247 7.36 -16.44 28.14
CA PRO A 247 7.03 -16.77 26.75
C PRO A 247 5.54 -16.83 26.43
N ASN A 248 4.72 -17.19 27.42
CA ASN A 248 3.27 -17.33 27.28
C ASN A 248 2.47 -16.09 27.74
N GLY A 249 3.14 -15.01 28.14
CA GLY A 249 2.45 -13.80 28.59
C GLY A 249 3.17 -13.03 29.69
N TYR A 250 2.44 -12.17 30.38
CA TYR A 250 2.98 -11.42 31.50
C TYR A 250 2.08 -11.50 32.72
N LEU A 251 2.68 -11.29 33.88
CA LEU A 251 2.01 -11.34 35.17
C LEU A 251 2.31 -10.08 35.96
N ASN A 252 1.27 -9.42 36.47
CA ASN A 252 1.40 -8.33 37.42
C ASN A 252 1.29 -8.88 38.85
N ILE A 253 2.39 -8.80 39.62
CA ILE A 253 2.48 -9.36 40.98
C ILE A 253 1.65 -8.60 42.03
N ASN A 254 1.15 -7.41 41.71
CA ASN A 254 0.29 -6.63 42.61
C ASN A 254 -1.21 -6.89 42.40
N ASN A 255 -1.58 -7.63 41.35
CA ASN A 255 -2.99 -7.90 41.08
C ASN A 255 -3.48 -9.02 42.00
N GLU A 256 -4.54 -8.76 42.77
CA GLU A 256 -5.12 -9.71 43.73
C GLU A 256 -5.50 -11.06 43.08
N ASN A 257 -5.88 -11.03 41.80
CA ASN A 257 -6.32 -12.22 41.06
C ASN A 257 -5.21 -12.91 40.24
N LEU A 258 -3.94 -12.49 40.36
CA LEU A 258 -2.75 -13.15 39.79
C LEU A 258 -3.02 -13.90 38.46
N ALA A 259 -3.52 -13.15 37.47
CA ALA A 259 -3.90 -13.69 36.17
C ALA A 259 -2.76 -13.48 35.16
N LEU A 260 -2.45 -14.53 34.38
CA LEU A 260 -1.57 -14.43 33.22
C LEU A 260 -2.31 -13.65 32.11
N ARG A 261 -1.66 -12.62 31.58
CA ARG A 261 -2.16 -11.80 30.48
C ARG A 261 -1.34 -12.06 29.23
N GLU A 262 -1.93 -11.84 28.06
CA GLU A 262 -1.25 -12.01 26.78
C GLU A 262 -0.04 -11.06 26.66
N SER A 263 1.02 -11.56 26.04
CA SER A 263 2.21 -10.76 25.73
C SER A 263 1.83 -9.57 24.85
N THR A 264 2.44 -8.40 25.10
CA THR A 264 2.10 -7.17 24.37
C THR A 264 3.33 -6.38 23.98
N PRO A 265 3.41 -5.86 22.74
CA PRO A 265 4.48 -4.97 22.32
C PRO A 265 4.44 -3.60 23.03
N HIS A 266 3.34 -3.27 23.70
CA HIS A 266 3.21 -2.02 24.45
C HIS A 266 4.10 -1.99 25.71
N PHE A 267 4.60 -3.15 26.17
CA PHE A 267 5.51 -3.22 27.31
C PHE A 267 6.96 -3.38 26.85
N PHE A 268 7.75 -2.31 27.01
CA PHE A 268 9.16 -2.33 26.70
C PHE A 268 9.96 -2.94 27.86
N SER A 269 10.46 -4.16 27.66
CA SER A 269 11.38 -4.85 28.56
C SER A 269 12.37 -5.68 27.75
N LEU A 270 13.60 -5.81 28.27
CA LEU A 270 14.65 -6.64 27.67
C LEU A 270 14.72 -8.05 28.28
N ALA A 271 14.06 -8.23 29.42
CA ALA A 271 14.07 -9.47 30.19
C ALA A 271 12.75 -10.22 29.98
N CYS A 272 12.87 -11.50 29.62
CA CYS A 272 11.80 -12.49 29.59
C CYS A 272 12.31 -13.73 30.32
N TYR A 273 11.50 -14.27 31.23
CA TYR A 273 11.87 -15.40 32.08
C TYR A 273 11.45 -16.73 31.44
N PRO A 274 12.31 -17.77 31.43
CA PRO A 274 12.12 -18.95 30.59
C PRO A 274 11.12 -20.01 31.11
N TYR A 275 10.42 -19.77 32.21
CA TYR A 275 9.72 -20.80 32.99
C TYR A 275 8.19 -20.73 32.93
#